data_AF-A0A8S2P9M5-F1
#
_entry.id   AF-A0A8S2P9M5-F1
#
_cell.length_a   1.000
_cell.length_b   1.000
_cell.length_c   1.000
_cell.angle_alpha   90.00
_cell.angle_beta   90.00
_cell.angle_gamma   90.00
#
_symmetry.space_group_name_H-M   'P 1'
#
loop_
_entity.id
_entity.type
_entity.pdbx_description
1 polymer ?
#
loop_
_entity_poly.entity_id
_entity_poly.type
_entity_poly.pdbx_seq_one_letter_code
_entity_poly.pdbx_strand_id
1 'polypeptide(L)'
;MSSVLLREFLYELCVSSEKAACIARHIRFMHSDFNSMIQEKKLDANHQHLTADYKTLADVIIQEVIKRDLGRIYPVLTHHIYGEED
;
A
#
# COMPACT_ATOMS: atom_id res chain seq x y z
N MET A 1 -23.56 -4.42 19.81
CA MET A 1 -23.52 -4.42 18.33
C MET A 1 -22.36 -3.58 17.78
N SER A 2 -22.28 -2.28 18.09
CA SER A 2 -21.17 -1.40 17.61
C SER A 2 -19.76 -1.91 17.96
N SER A 3 -19.53 -2.41 19.18
CA SER A 3 -18.22 -2.93 19.60
C SER A 3 -17.77 -4.21 18.88
N VAL A 4 -18.71 -5.00 18.36
CA VAL A 4 -18.41 -6.23 17.62
C VAL A 4 -17.97 -5.88 16.21
N LEU A 5 -18.71 -4.97 15.54
CA LEU A 5 -18.37 -4.48 14.20
C LEU A 5 -17.01 -3.77 14.19
N LEU A 6 -16.69 -2.98 15.22
CA LEU A 6 -15.37 -2.34 15.34
C LEU A 6 -14.25 -3.37 15.47
N ARG A 7 -14.47 -4.43 16.26
CA ARG A 7 -13.48 -5.49 16.44
C ARG A 7 -13.23 -6.24 15.13
N GLU A 8 -14.29 -6.57 14.40
CA GLU A 8 -14.20 -7.23 13.09
C GLU A 8 -13.46 -6.35 12.09
N PHE A 9 -13.79 -5.06 12.03
CA PHE A 9 -13.08 -4.13 11.16
C PHE A 9 -11.59 -4.01 11.48
N LEU A 10 -11.23 -3.89 12.77
CA LEU A 10 -9.82 -3.88 13.20
C LEU A 10 -9.11 -5.20 12.89
N TYR A 11 -9.81 -6.33 13.01
CA TYR A 11 -9.27 -7.63 12.64
C TYR A 11 -8.93 -7.68 11.14
N GLU A 12 -9.83 -7.24 10.27
CA GLU A 12 -9.59 -7.20 8.82
C GLU A 12 -8.47 -6.22 8.42
N LEU A 13 -8.32 -5.12 9.15
CA LEU A 13 -7.17 -4.23 9.01
C LEU A 13 -5.85 -4.93 9.36
N CYS A 14 -5.80 -5.68 10.46
CA CYS A 14 -4.62 -6.45 10.83
C CYS A 14 -4.28 -7.52 9.79
N VAL A 15 -5.28 -8.24 9.28
CA VAL A 15 -5.10 -9.27 8.24
C VAL A 15 -4.55 -8.65 6.95
N SER A 16 -5.17 -7.55 6.50
CA SER A 16 -4.72 -6.83 5.29
C SER A 16 -3.30 -6.26 5.45
N SER A 17 -2.99 -5.76 6.64
CA SER A 17 -1.65 -5.24 6.98
C SER A 17 -0.59 -6.34 6.98
N GLU A 18 -0.88 -7.52 7.53
CA GLU A 18 0.08 -8.63 7.51
C GLU A 18 0.34 -9.14 6.09
N LYS A 19 -0.70 -9.16 5.24
CA LYS A 19 -0.54 -9.49 3.83
C LYS A 19 0.32 -8.45 3.09
N ALA A 20 0.09 -7.16 3.33
CA ALA A 20 0.96 -6.09 2.82
C ALA A 20 2.41 -6.26 3.29
N ALA A 21 2.62 -6.60 4.57
CA ALA A 21 3.96 -6.85 5.11
C ALA A 21 4.63 -8.07 4.46
N CYS A 22 3.88 -9.15 4.17
CA CYS A 22 4.38 -10.29 3.41
C CYS A 22 4.85 -9.88 2.01
N ILE A 23 4.07 -9.05 1.30
CA ILE A 23 4.41 -8.55 -0.02
C ILE A 23 5.67 -7.69 0.05
N ALA A 24 5.75 -6.75 0.99
CA ALA A 24 6.93 -5.91 1.19
C ALA A 24 8.20 -6.73 1.42
N ARG A 25 8.13 -7.77 2.28
CA ARG A 25 9.25 -8.70 2.52
C ARG A 25 9.65 -9.45 1.24
N HIS A 26 8.67 -9.89 0.45
CA HIS A 26 8.94 -10.60 -0.79
C HIS A 26 9.56 -9.70 -1.86
N ILE A 27 9.07 -8.47 -2.02
CA ILE A 27 9.66 -7.46 -2.91
C ILE A 27 11.11 -7.20 -2.49
N ARG A 28 11.38 -7.00 -1.19
CA ARG A 28 12.74 -6.80 -0.67
C ARG A 28 13.66 -8.00 -0.94
N PHE A 29 13.13 -9.21 -0.84
CA PHE A 29 13.87 -10.43 -1.13
C PHE A 29 14.22 -10.55 -2.62
N MET A 30 13.28 -10.21 -3.51
CA MET A 30 13.47 -10.30 -4.95
C MET A 30 14.30 -9.17 -5.53
N HIS A 31 14.17 -7.97 -4.96
CA HIS A 31 14.92 -6.77 -5.33
C HIS A 31 15.93 -6.47 -4.21
N SER A 32 17.01 -7.25 -4.17
CA SER A 32 18.05 -7.11 -3.15
C SER A 32 18.89 -5.85 -3.32
N ASP A 33 18.93 -5.25 -4.53
CA ASP A 33 19.60 -3.99 -4.78
C ASP A 33 18.85 -2.84 -4.09
N PHE A 34 19.42 -2.40 -2.98
CA PHE A 34 18.84 -1.36 -2.13
C PHE A 34 18.63 -0.05 -2.87
N ASN A 35 19.55 0.33 -3.77
CA ASN A 35 19.47 1.61 -4.50
C ASN A 35 18.24 1.67 -5.41
N SER A 36 17.81 0.53 -5.93
CA SER A 36 16.61 0.45 -6.78
C SER A 36 15.30 0.69 -6.01
N MET A 37 15.31 0.54 -4.67
CA MET A 37 14.15 0.79 -3.80
C MET A 37 14.27 2.12 -3.02
N ILE A 38 15.18 3.00 -3.40
CA ILE A 38 15.23 4.36 -2.86
C ILE A 38 14.51 5.26 -3.86
N GLN A 39 13.43 5.90 -3.41
CA GLN A 39 12.83 6.99 -4.15
C GLN A 39 13.57 8.28 -3.81
N GLU A 40 14.27 8.83 -4.79
CA GLU A 40 14.87 10.16 -4.69
C GLU A 40 13.75 11.21 -4.83
N LYS A 41 13.32 11.81 -3.70
CA LYS A 41 12.44 12.99 -3.73
C LYS A 41 13.22 14.17 -4.31
N LYS A 42 13.20 14.34 -5.65
CA LYS A 42 13.80 15.51 -6.31
C LYS A 42 13.06 16.76 -5.84
N LEU A 43 13.82 17.70 -5.26
CA LEU A 43 13.32 18.96 -4.68
C LEU A 43 12.77 19.95 -5.73
N ASP A 44 12.95 19.70 -7.03
CA ASP A 44 12.55 20.62 -8.09
C ASP A 44 11.22 20.22 -8.74
N ALA A 45 10.21 21.05 -8.50
CA ALA A 45 8.80 20.86 -8.86
C ALA A 45 8.46 20.83 -10.38
N ASN A 46 9.43 20.82 -11.29
CA ASN A 46 9.20 21.14 -12.71
C ASN A 46 9.56 20.07 -13.75
N HIS A 47 9.90 18.84 -13.36
CA HIS A 47 10.15 17.77 -14.34
C HIS A 47 9.40 16.49 -13.94
N GLN A 48 8.10 16.44 -14.26
CA GLN A 48 7.17 15.33 -14.05
C GLN A 48 7.39 14.17 -15.03
N HIS A 49 8.62 13.65 -15.11
CA HIS A 49 8.86 12.30 -15.62
C HIS A 49 9.56 11.49 -14.53
N LEU A 50 8.82 11.29 -13.44
CA LEU A 50 9.10 10.20 -12.51
C LEU A 50 8.82 8.91 -13.28
N THR A 51 9.85 8.34 -13.88
CA THR A 51 9.83 6.93 -14.24
C THR A 51 9.57 6.20 -12.93
N ALA A 52 8.45 5.50 -12.79
CA ALA A 52 8.10 4.82 -11.54
C ALA A 52 9.28 3.93 -11.11
N ASP A 53 9.93 4.28 -10.01
CA ASP A 53 10.98 3.47 -9.43
C ASP A 53 10.37 2.24 -8.74
N TYR A 54 11.19 1.25 -8.41
CA TYR A 54 10.68 0.02 -7.78
C TYR A 54 10.05 0.28 -6.41
N LYS A 55 10.39 1.39 -5.75
CA LYS A 55 9.80 1.76 -4.46
C LYS A 55 8.38 2.30 -4.67
N THR A 56 8.17 3.25 -5.58
CA THR A 56 6.83 3.72 -5.97
C THR A 56 5.96 2.55 -6.40
N LEU A 57 6.48 1.62 -7.21
CA LEU A 57 5.73 0.43 -7.59
C LEU A 57 5.34 -0.44 -6.37
N ALA A 58 6.27 -0.64 -5.42
CA ALA A 58 5.98 -1.39 -4.20
C ALA A 58 4.93 -0.71 -3.33
N ASP A 59 5.03 0.62 -3.16
CA ASP A 59 4.11 1.44 -2.38
C ASP A 59 2.69 1.40 -3.00
N VAL A 60 2.58 1.55 -4.33
CA VAL A 60 1.31 1.40 -5.08
C VAL A 60 0.72 0.00 -4.89
N ILE A 61 1.51 -1.06 -5.05
CA ILE A 61 1.02 -2.45 -4.90
C ILE A 61 0.49 -2.68 -3.49
N ILE A 62 1.23 -2.26 -2.46
CA ILE A 62 0.82 -2.41 -1.06
C ILE A 62 -0.50 -1.67 -0.82
N GLN A 63 -0.59 -0.43 -1.27
CA GLN A 63 -1.78 0.40 -1.11
C GLN A 63 -3.00 -0.22 -1.79
N GLU A 64 -2.87 -0.65 -3.05
CA GLU A 64 -3.98 -1.25 -3.82
C GLU A 64 -4.41 -2.61 -3.28
N VAL A 65 -3.49 -3.41 -2.71
CA VAL A 65 -3.86 -4.65 -2.02
C VAL A 65 -4.74 -4.39 -0.81
N ILE A 66 -4.38 -3.41 0.02
CA ILE A 66 -5.20 -3.04 1.19
C ILE A 66 -6.56 -2.49 0.75
N LYS A 67 -6.59 -1.58 -0.23
CA LYS A 67 -7.84 -1.03 -0.79
C LYS A 67 -8.76 -2.13 -1.32
N ARG A 68 -8.21 -3.07 -2.10
CA ARG A 68 -8.96 -4.17 -2.69
C ARG A 68 -9.51 -5.14 -1.64
N ASP A 69 -8.68 -5.54 -0.68
CA ASP A 69 -9.09 -6.53 0.32
C ASP A 69 -10.18 -5.97 1.23
N LEU A 70 -10.00 -4.74 1.73
CA LEU A 70 -11.01 -4.05 2.54
C LEU A 70 -12.25 -3.70 1.73
N GLY A 71 -12.11 -3.20 0.50
CA GLY A 71 -13.24 -2.86 -0.37
C GLY A 71 -14.10 -4.07 -0.74
N ARG A 72 -13.50 -5.26 -0.85
CA ARG A 72 -14.25 -6.51 -1.07
C ARG A 72 -15.13 -6.88 0.13
N ILE A 73 -14.64 -6.65 1.35
CA ILE A 73 -15.35 -6.99 2.59
C ILE A 73 -16.35 -5.89 2.97
N TYR A 74 -15.98 -4.63 2.73
CA TYR A 74 -16.74 -3.44 3.03
C TYR A 74 -16.91 -2.59 1.76
N PRO A 75 -17.85 -2.94 0.86
CA PRO A 75 -18.04 -2.25 -0.41
C PRO A 75 -18.23 -0.73 -0.30
N VAL A 76 -18.86 -0.28 0.80
CA VAL A 76 -19.07 1.14 1.10
C VAL A 76 -17.75 1.91 1.26
N LEU A 77 -16.65 1.24 1.64
CA LEU A 77 -15.34 1.87 1.85
C LEU A 77 -14.49 1.94 0.57
N THR A 78 -14.87 1.30 -0.52
CA THR A 78 -14.05 1.17 -1.74
C THR A 78 -13.52 2.51 -2.27
N HIS A 79 -14.32 3.58 -2.20
CA HIS A 79 -13.95 4.92 -2.66
C HIS A 79 -13.55 5.88 -1.52
N HIS A 80 -13.36 5.35 -0.31
CA HIS A 80 -13.07 6.10 0.91
C HIS A 80 -11.73 5.69 1.55
N ILE A 81 -10.90 4.91 0.84
CA ILE A 81 -9.56 4.54 1.27
C ILE A 81 -8.57 5.35 0.44
N TYR A 82 -7.88 6.28 1.09
CA TYR A 82 -6.91 7.20 0.48
C TYR A 82 -5.48 6.81 0.91
N GLY A 83 -4.47 7.26 0.16
CA GLY A 83 -3.06 7.02 0.47
C GLY A 83 -2.12 8.01 -0.23
N GLU A 84 -0.79 7.81 -0.09
CA GLU A 84 0.24 8.71 -0.63
C GLU A 84 0.41 8.56 -2.14
N GLU A 85 0.29 7.34 -2.66
CA GLU A 85 0.52 7.04 -4.07
C GLU A 85 -0.80 7.06 -4.86
N ASP A 86 -0.76 7.53 -6.11
CA ASP A 86 -1.92 7.64 -7.01
C ASP A 86 -2.12 6.39 -7.89
#